data_AF-A0A923QEQ4-F1
#
_entry.id   AF-A0A923QEQ4-F1
#
_cell.length_a   1.000
_cell.length_b   1.000
_cell.length_c   1.000
_cell.angle_alpha   90.00
_cell.angle_beta   90.00
_cell.angle_gamma   90.00
#
_symmetry.space_group_name_H-M   'P 1'
#
loop_
_entity.id
_entity.type
_entity.pdbx_description
1 polymer ?
#
loop_
_entity_poly.entity_id
_entity_poly.type
_entity_poly.pdbx_seq_one_letter_code
_entity_poly.pdbx_strand_id
1 'polypeptide(L)' 'MLKAGSARTTPRLRAELQRSKEKTSTLAQRYGLSRTTVIKWRTRTTTSDAPMGPAKPGSTVLLPAEEAIIVEFRRRTLLP' A
#
# COMPACT_ATOMS: atom_id res chain seq x y z
N MET A 1 5.21 -13.86 -2.86
CA MET A 1 5.84 -12.76 -2.10
C MET A 1 5.81 -11.50 -2.97
N LEU A 2 4.96 -10.53 -2.67
CA LEU A 2 4.88 -9.28 -3.43
C LEU A 2 6.20 -8.52 -3.28
N LYS A 3 6.86 -8.28 -4.40
CA LYS A 3 8.09 -7.48 -4.51
C LYS A 3 7.75 -6.07 -4.04
N ALA A 4 8.24 -5.68 -2.87
CA ALA A 4 8.14 -4.30 -2.44
C ALA A 4 8.90 -3.47 -3.49
N GLY A 5 8.17 -2.70 -4.31
CA GLY A 5 8.78 -1.70 -5.17
C GLY A 5 9.69 -0.81 -4.34
N SER A 6 10.73 -0.23 -4.95
CA SER A 6 11.79 0.55 -4.29
C SER A 6 11.26 1.82 -3.58
N ALA A 7 10.48 1.63 -2.51
CA ALA A 7 9.86 2.64 -1.71
C ALA A 7 10.83 3.02 -0.59
N ARG A 8 11.22 4.31 -0.56
CA ARG A 8 12.10 4.84 0.50
C ARG A 8 11.50 4.75 1.91
N THR A 9 10.18 4.61 2.04
CA THR A 9 9.48 4.48 3.33
C THR A 9 8.85 3.10 3.45
N THR A 10 9.61 2.13 3.96
CA THR A 10 9.15 0.77 4.22
C THR A 10 8.27 0.70 5.48
N PRO A 11 7.45 -0.35 5.66
CA PRO A 11 6.63 -0.53 6.86
C PRO A 11 7.41 -0.45 8.18
N ARG A 12 8.64 -1.01 8.20
CA ARG A 12 9.55 -0.93 9.34
C ARG A 12 9.92 0.51 9.66
N LEU A 13 10.29 1.30 8.65
CA LEU A 13 10.68 2.69 8.82
C LEU A 13 9.48 3.53 9.29
N ARG A 14 8.28 3.28 8.77
CA ARG A 14 7.05 3.97 9.20
C ARG A 14 6.74 3.71 10.67
N ALA A 15 6.90 2.47 11.15
CA ALA A 15 6.74 2.12 12.57
C ALA A 15 7.76 2.84 13.46
N GLU A 16 9.01 2.96 12.99
CA GLU A 16 10.06 3.70 13.69
C GLU A 16 9.72 5.19 13.80
N LEU A 17 9.28 5.80 12.70
CA LEU A 17 8.86 7.20 12.68
C LEU A 17 7.71 7.47 13.67
N GLN A 18 6.74 6.55 13.78
CA GLN A 18 5.60 6.68 14.70
C GLN A 18 6.01 6.60 16.18
N ARG A 19 6.93 5.68 16.53
CA ARG A 19 7.37 5.47 17.92
C ARG A 19 8.36 6.52 18.40
N SER A 20 9.10 7.13 17.49
CA SER A 20 10.17 8.06 17.84
C SER A 20 9.62 9.38 18.43
N LYS A 21 10.19 9.78 19.57
CA LYS A 21 9.97 11.10 20.20
C LYS A 21 10.96 12.15 19.70
N GLU A 22 11.90 11.78 18.82
CA GLU A 22 12.90 12.70 18.27
C GLU A 22 12.24 13.83 17.46
N LYS A 23 13.00 14.91 17.25
CA LYS A 23 12.57 16.02 16.39
C LYS A 23 12.44 15.52 14.95
N THR A 24 11.40 15.98 14.26
CA THR A 24 11.14 15.67 12.84
C THR A 24 12.34 15.98 11.94
N SER A 25 13.09 17.05 12.22
CA SER A 25 14.29 17.42 11.45
C SER A 25 15.39 16.36 11.56
N THR A 26 15.63 15.82 12.75
CA THR A 26 16.64 14.79 13.01
C THR A 26 16.30 13.50 12.28
N LEU A 27 15.03 13.08 12.32
CA LEU A 27 14.56 11.89 11.61
C LEU A 27 14.61 12.08 10.08
N ALA A 28 14.25 13.25 9.59
CA ALA A 28 14.31 13.58 8.17
C ALA A 28 15.75 13.49 7.63
N GLN A 29 16.72 14.04 8.38
CA GLN A 29 18.13 13.96 8.02
C GLN A 29 18.67 12.52 8.09
N ARG A 30 18.39 11.79 9.17
CA ARG A 30 18.86 10.40 9.37
C ARG A 30 18.40 9.47 8.23
N TYR A 31 17.16 9.61 7.80
CA TYR A 31 16.56 8.72 6.80
C TYR A 31 16.53 9.31 5.38
N GLY A 32 17.08 10.49 5.15
CA GLY A 32 17.04 11.17 3.85
C GLY A 32 15.62 11.42 3.33
N LEU A 33 14.69 11.76 4.23
CA LEU A 33 13.27 11.97 3.93
C LEU A 33 12.91 13.46 3.97
N SER A 34 11.84 13.84 3.28
CA SER A 34 11.25 15.16 3.48
C SER A 34 10.62 15.27 4.88
N ARG A 35 10.69 16.45 5.51
CA ARG A 35 10.04 16.70 6.81
C ARG A 35 8.53 16.41 6.76
N THR A 36 7.88 16.72 5.65
CA THR A 36 6.46 16.44 5.42
C THR A 36 6.16 14.94 5.43
N THR A 37 7.07 14.11 4.91
CA THR A 37 6.93 12.64 4.95
C THR A 37 7.02 12.11 6.37
N VAL A 38 7.95 12.63 7.17
CA VAL A 38 8.09 12.26 8.58
C VAL A 38 6.84 12.63 9.38
N ILE A 39 6.35 13.86 9.22
CA ILE A 39 5.12 14.33 9.88
C ILE A 39 3.93 13.45 9.49
N LYS A 40 3.75 13.21 8.18
CA LYS A 40 2.67 12.36 7.66
C LYS A 40 2.66 10.97 8.28
N TRP A 41 3.83 10.33 8.44
CA TRP A 41 3.89 8.99 9.02
C TRP A 41 3.71 8.98 10.53
N ARG A 42 4.11 10.04 11.25
CA ARG A 42 3.86 10.19 12.69
C ARG A 42 2.38 10.32 13.04
N THR A 43 1.60 10.99 12.19
CA THR A 43 0.17 11.23 12.45
C THR A 43 -0.72 10.06 12.04
N ARG A 44 -0.21 9.12 11.24
CA ARG A 44 -0.97 7.94 10.79
C ARG A 44 -1.01 6.88 11.88
N THR A 45 -2.14 6.19 11.98
CA THR A 45 -2.33 5.04 12.86
C THR A 45 -1.77 3.74 12.27
N THR A 46 -1.72 3.64 10.94
CA THR A 46 -1.30 2.42 10.23
C THR A 46 0.06 2.60 9.55
N THR A 47 0.80 1.49 9.45
CA THR A 47 2.10 1.41 8.75
C THR A 47 2.01 0.71 7.41
N SER A 48 1.01 -0.14 7.23
CA SER A 48 0.69 -0.81 5.97
C SER A 48 0.08 0.16 4.98
N ASP A 49 0.35 -0.08 3.69
CA ASP A 49 -0.39 0.62 2.64
C ASP A 49 -1.83 0.14 2.63
N ALA A 50 -2.75 1.07 2.38
CA ALA A 50 -4.13 0.70 2.10
C ALA A 50 -4.19 -0.06 0.77
N PRO A 51 -5.11 -1.03 0.62
CA PRO A 51 -5.36 -1.64 -0.68
C PRO A 51 -5.64 -0.53 -1.70
N MET A 52 -4.94 -0.58 -2.83
CA MET A 52 -5.15 0.37 -3.91
C MET A 52 -6.36 -0.07 -4.74
N GLY A 53 -7.20 0.88 -5.13
CA GLY A 53 -8.36 0.64 -5.98
C GLY A 53 -9.68 0.50 -5.20
N PRO A 54 -10.76 0.08 -5.89
CA PRO A 54 -12.08 -0.02 -5.30
C PRO A 54 -12.13 -1.10 -4.21
N ALA A 55 -12.85 -0.83 -3.12
CA ALA A 55 -13.00 -1.76 -2.00
C ALA A 55 -13.63 -3.10 -2.41
N LYS A 56 -14.46 -3.08 -3.47
CA LYS A 56 -15.00 -4.27 -4.13
C LYS A 56 -14.45 -4.28 -5.56
N PRO A 57 -13.38 -5.04 -5.85
CA PRO A 57 -12.90 -5.20 -7.21
C PRO A 57 -13.93 -5.98 -8.03
N GLY A 58 -14.27 -5.46 -9.21
CA GLY A 58 -15.22 -6.07 -10.13
C GLY A 58 -15.39 -5.20 -11.38
N SER A 59 -16.02 -5.76 -12.41
CA SER A 59 -16.33 -5.02 -13.63
C SER A 59 -17.45 -4.01 -13.38
N THR A 60 -17.35 -2.82 -13.97
CA THR A 60 -18.45 -1.84 -13.98
C THR A 60 -19.46 -2.08 -15.11
N VAL A 61 -19.16 -3.00 -16.02
CA VAL A 61 -19.94 -3.25 -17.25
C VAL A 61 -20.64 -4.61 -17.21
N LEU A 62 -20.03 -5.61 -16.56
CA LEU A 62 -20.57 -6.97 -16.50
C LEU A 62 -21.46 -7.17 -15.28
N LEU A 63 -22.46 -8.02 -15.42
CA LEU A 63 -23.20 -8.55 -14.28
C LEU A 63 -22.31 -9.49 -13.46
N PRO A 64 -22.54 -9.63 -12.14
CA PRO A 64 -21.74 -10.51 -11.28
C PRO A 64 -21.67 -11.96 -11.76
N ALA A 65 -22.76 -12.47 -12.34
CA ALA A 65 -22.81 -13.82 -12.89
C ALA A 65 -21.94 -13.99 -14.14
N GLU A 66 -21.93 -12.98 -15.03
CA GLU A 66 -21.13 -12.99 -16.26
C GLU A 66 -19.63 -12.91 -15.92
N GLU A 67 -19.27 -12.03 -14.99
CA GLU A 67 -17.90 -11.92 -14.49
C GLU A 67 -17.44 -13.24 -13.86
N ALA A 68 -18.30 -13.90 -13.07
CA ALA A 68 -17.97 -15.21 -12.48
C ALA A 68 -17.72 -16.29 -13.54
N ILE A 69 -18.54 -16.35 -14.59
CA ILE A 69 -18.34 -17.29 -15.71
C ILE A 69 -17.01 -17.03 -16.41
N ILE A 70 -16.69 -15.76 -16.70
CA ILE A 70 -15.44 -15.38 -17.37
C ILE A 70 -14.23 -15.71 -16.51
N VAL A 71 -14.28 -15.40 -15.20
CA VAL A 71 -13.19 -15.70 -14.26
C VAL A 71 -12.96 -17.21 -14.17
N GLU A 72 -14.02 -18.00 -14.05
CA GLU A 72 -13.91 -19.46 -13.99
C GLU A 72 -13.40 -20.04 -15.31
N PHE A 73 -13.87 -19.52 -16.44
CA PHE A 73 -13.36 -19.88 -17.76
C PHE A 73 -11.86 -19.62 -17.87
N ARG A 74 -11.40 -18.42 -17.51
CA ARG A 74 -9.95 -18.06 -17.52
C ARG A 74 -9.14 -18.98 -16.61
N ARG A 75 -9.64 -19.26 -15.40
CA ARG A 75 -8.97 -20.17 -14.45
C ARG A 75 -8.80 -21.58 -15.02
N ARG A 76 -9.85 -22.13 -15.66
CA ARG A 76 -9.82 -23.49 -16.23
C ARG A 76 -8.97 -23.60 -17.48
N THR A 77 -8.94 -22.55 -18.30
CA THR A 77 -8.24 -22.55 -19.58
C THR A 77 -6.84 -21.95 -19.50
N LEU A 78 -6.40 -21.53 -18.31
CA LEU A 78 -5.10 -20.89 -18.06
C LEU A 78 -4.86 -19.66 -18.96
N LEU A 79 -5.93 -18.96 -19.34
CA LEU A 79 -5.83 -17.73 -20.10
C LEU A 79 -5.36 -16.58 -19.18
N PRO A 80 -4.39 -15.76 -19.61
CA PRO A 80 -3.92 -14.61 -18.85
C PRO A 80 -5.01 -13.52 -18.68
#